data_AF-A0A5S9M4E3-F1
#
_entry.id   AF-A0A5S9M4E3-F1
#
_cell.length_a   1.000
_cell.length_b   1.000
_cell.length_c   1.000
_cell.angle_alpha   90.00
_cell.angle_beta   90.00
_cell.angle_gamma   90.00
#
_symmetry.space_group_name_H-M   'P 1'
#
loop_
_entity.id
_entity.type
_entity.pdbx_description
1 polymer ?
#
loop_
_entity_poly.entity_id
_entity_poly.type
_entity_poly.pdbx_seq_one_letter_code
_entity_poly.pdbx_strand_id
1 'polypeptide(L)'
;MIVVSACLAGLKVRYNGSHRLDQRIEELVEEGKAVTVCPELLGGLSTPRPPAEIIGGDGHDVLQGLASVIDVHGNDVTEMYVKGAKAALEQVQSLKATAVVLKEYSPSCGSRMIYRGDFNGGDKSWRWSDIRLA
;
A
#
# COMPACT_ATOMS: atom_id res chain seq x y z
N MET A 1 6.19 -18.56 -0.46
CA MET A 1 5.91 -17.72 0.73
C MET A 1 4.77 -16.75 0.38
N ILE A 2 3.84 -16.46 1.29
CA ILE A 2 2.79 -15.44 1.05
C ILE A 2 3.24 -14.12 1.69
N VAL A 3 3.05 -13.00 1.02
CA VAL A 3 3.24 -11.67 1.62
C VAL A 3 1.90 -10.96 1.75
N VAL A 4 1.61 -10.36 2.90
CA VAL A 4 0.31 -9.76 3.19
C VAL A 4 0.45 -8.34 3.73
N SER A 5 -0.49 -7.45 3.41
CA SER A 5 -0.54 -6.13 4.03
C SER A 5 -0.64 -6.26 5.56
N ALA A 6 0.29 -5.64 6.28
CA ALA A 6 0.40 -5.78 7.74
C ALA A 6 -0.88 -5.38 8.49
N CYS A 7 -1.64 -4.40 7.98
CA CYS A 7 -2.91 -4.02 8.57
C CYS A 7 -3.98 -5.13 8.52
N LEU A 8 -3.88 -6.06 7.55
CA LEU A 8 -4.76 -7.24 7.45
C LEU A 8 -4.40 -8.31 8.48
N ALA A 9 -3.15 -8.37 8.91
CA ALA A 9 -2.68 -9.24 9.98
C ALA A 9 -2.86 -8.62 11.38
N GLY A 10 -3.68 -7.57 11.51
CA GLY A 10 -3.98 -6.95 12.82
C GLY A 10 -2.99 -5.88 13.29
N LEU A 11 -1.90 -5.61 12.57
CA LEU A 11 -0.96 -4.57 12.96
C LEU A 11 -1.59 -3.17 12.78
N LYS A 12 -1.49 -2.33 13.81
CA LYS A 12 -2.05 -0.97 13.87
C LYS A 12 -1.21 0.04 13.07
N VAL A 13 -1.08 -0.19 11.76
CA VAL A 13 -0.18 0.55 10.85
C VAL A 13 -0.90 1.44 9.86
N ARG A 14 -2.24 1.52 9.92
CA ARG A 14 -3.00 2.43 9.05
C ARG A 14 -2.74 3.88 9.42
N TYR A 15 -3.03 4.79 8.48
CA TYR A 15 -2.86 6.22 8.69
C TYR A 15 -3.52 6.75 9.98
N ASN A 16 -4.66 6.18 10.37
CA ASN A 16 -5.41 6.54 11.58
C ASN A 16 -5.00 5.74 12.84
N GLY A 17 -3.89 5.00 12.81
CA GLY A 17 -3.47 4.15 13.94
C GLY A 17 -4.34 2.91 14.16
N SER A 18 -5.21 2.56 13.22
CA SER A 18 -6.05 1.35 13.29
C SER A 18 -5.46 0.18 12.49
N HIS A 19 -6.13 -0.97 12.55
CA HIS A 19 -5.89 -2.12 11.68
C HIS A 19 -7.15 -2.46 10.87
N ARG A 20 -7.08 -3.53 10.07
CA ARG A 20 -8.18 -4.14 9.30
C ARG A 20 -8.02 -5.66 9.34
N LEU A 21 -7.96 -6.21 10.56
CA LEU A 21 -7.72 -7.63 10.81
C LEU A 21 -8.67 -8.50 9.98
N ASP A 22 -8.11 -9.43 9.20
CA ASP A 22 -8.79 -10.61 8.66
C ASP A 22 -8.20 -11.82 9.38
N GLN A 23 -9.06 -12.55 10.11
CA GLN A 23 -8.61 -13.61 11.00
C GLN A 23 -7.87 -14.74 10.28
N ARG A 24 -8.21 -15.01 9.01
CA ARG A 24 -7.49 -16.01 8.20
C ARG A 24 -6.08 -15.56 7.85
N ILE A 25 -5.87 -14.25 7.70
CA ILE A 25 -4.54 -13.69 7.42
C ILE A 25 -3.68 -13.73 8.68
N GLU A 26 -4.26 -13.43 9.85
CA GLU A 26 -3.58 -13.59 11.14
C GLU A 26 -3.14 -15.03 11.39
N GLU A 27 -4.04 -16.00 11.20
CA GLU A 27 -3.72 -17.43 11.31
C GLU A 27 -2.55 -17.83 10.39
N LEU A 28 -2.56 -17.38 9.12
CA LEU A 28 -1.45 -17.67 8.18
C LEU A 28 -0.12 -17.07 8.63
N VAL A 29 -0.13 -15.90 9.29
CA VAL A 29 1.07 -15.27 9.83
C VAL A 29 1.57 -16.02 11.06
N GLU A 30 0.67 -16.41 11.97
CA GLU A 30 1.01 -17.21 13.17
C GLU A 30 1.58 -18.59 12.81
N GLU A 31 1.06 -19.21 11.75
CA GLU A 31 1.56 -20.49 11.21
C GLU A 31 2.87 -20.34 10.41
N GLY A 32 3.40 -19.12 10.25
CA GLY A 32 4.62 -18.85 9.48
C GLY A 32 4.46 -19.05 7.96
N LYS A 33 3.22 -19.14 7.46
CA LYS A 33 2.90 -19.28 6.03
C LYS A 33 2.82 -17.94 5.31
N ALA A 34 2.68 -16.85 6.05
CA ALA A 34 2.65 -15.48 5.54
C ALA A 34 3.61 -14.54 6.29
N VAL A 35 4.17 -13.58 5.56
CA VAL A 35 4.98 -12.48 6.10
C VAL A 35 4.27 -11.16 5.85
N THR A 36 4.32 -10.25 6.82
CA THR A 36 3.63 -8.96 6.72
C THR A 36 4.51 -7.88 6.07
N VAL A 37 3.88 -6.96 5.35
CA VAL A 37 4.54 -5.80 4.74
C VAL A 37 3.67 -4.54 4.87
N CYS A 38 4.31 -3.38 5.10
CA CYS A 38 3.65 -2.08 5.03
C CYS A 38 4.54 -1.11 4.25
N PRO A 39 4.26 -0.87 2.95
CA PRO A 39 5.08 0.02 2.13
C PRO A 39 5.21 1.41 2.75
N GLU A 40 4.14 1.95 3.32
CA GLU A 40 4.13 3.28 3.92
C GLU A 40 5.15 3.42 5.07
N LEU A 41 5.23 2.43 5.96
CA LEU A 41 6.22 2.40 7.04
C LEU A 41 7.64 2.16 6.52
N LEU A 42 7.81 1.28 5.53
CA LEU A 42 9.11 1.06 4.88
C LEU A 42 9.61 2.31 4.15
N GLY A 43 8.69 3.13 3.66
CA GLY A 43 8.93 4.44 3.07
C GLY A 43 9.38 5.50 4.08
N GLY A 44 9.19 5.26 5.36
CA GLY A 44 9.54 6.18 6.45
C GLY A 44 8.38 7.02 6.98
N LEU A 45 7.13 6.71 6.60
CA LEU A 45 5.96 7.39 7.16
C LEU A 45 5.71 6.91 8.60
N SER A 46 5.14 7.81 9.42
CA SER A 46 4.74 7.49 10.79
C SER A 46 3.38 6.79 10.88
N THR A 47 3.04 6.29 12.07
CA THR A 47 1.66 5.95 12.43
C THR A 47 1.30 6.61 13.77
N PRO A 48 0.24 7.43 13.86
CA PRO A 48 -0.61 7.87 12.75
C PRO A 48 0.12 8.80 11.76
N ARG A 49 -0.52 9.05 10.62
CA ARG A 49 -0.08 9.98 9.57
C ARG A 49 -1.31 10.58 8.86
N PRO A 50 -1.17 11.75 8.22
CA PRO A 50 -2.23 12.31 7.40
C PRO A 50 -2.65 11.34 6.27
N PRO A 51 -3.93 11.30 5.89
CA PRO A 51 -4.36 10.65 4.65
C PRO A 51 -3.64 11.28 3.45
N ALA A 52 -3.30 10.47 2.45
CA ALA A 52 -2.69 10.92 1.21
C ALA A 52 -3.34 10.23 0.01
N GLU A 53 -3.33 10.92 -1.13
CA GLU A 53 -3.94 10.47 -2.39
C GLU A 53 -3.03 10.79 -3.57
N ILE A 54 -3.20 10.05 -4.67
CA ILE A 54 -2.47 10.32 -5.92
C ILE A 54 -3.17 11.45 -6.67
N ILE A 55 -2.42 12.48 -7.02
CA ILE A 55 -2.86 13.63 -7.83
C ILE A 55 -2.24 13.50 -9.22
N GLY A 56 -3.08 13.60 -10.25
CA GLY A 56 -2.63 13.68 -11.64
C GLY A 56 -2.42 12.34 -12.36
N GLY A 57 -2.80 11.20 -11.76
CA GLY A 57 -2.65 9.90 -12.40
C GLY A 57 -2.86 8.72 -11.46
N ASP A 58 -2.14 7.63 -11.71
CA ASP A 58 -2.07 6.44 -10.87
C ASP A 58 -0.66 6.13 -10.36
N GLY A 59 -0.47 4.94 -9.77
CA GLY A 59 0.84 4.51 -9.25
C GLY A 59 1.94 4.39 -10.31
N HIS A 60 1.61 4.04 -11.56
CA HIS A 60 2.58 4.02 -12.66
C HIS A 60 3.00 5.43 -13.04
N ASP A 61 2.05 6.36 -13.11
CA ASP A 61 2.34 7.77 -13.39
C ASP A 61 3.25 8.35 -12.30
N VAL A 62 3.02 8.01 -11.04
CA VAL A 62 3.92 8.39 -9.92
C VAL A 62 5.34 7.84 -10.13
N LEU A 63 5.47 6.56 -10.52
CA LEU A 63 6.78 5.94 -10.78
C LEU A 63 7.49 6.55 -12.00
N GLN A 64 6.74 7.11 -12.96
CA GLN A 64 7.26 7.83 -14.13
C GLN A 64 7.52 9.33 -13.85
N GLY A 65 7.14 9.84 -12.68
CA GLY A 65 7.25 11.27 -12.35
C GLY A 65 6.19 12.16 -13.03
N LEU A 66 5.08 11.56 -13.48
CA LEU A 66 3.95 12.24 -14.12
C LEU A 66 2.81 12.56 -13.14
N ALA A 67 2.83 11.97 -11.95
CA ALA A 67 1.88 12.20 -10.87
C ALA A 67 2.60 12.31 -9.52
N SER A 68 1.92 12.85 -8.51
CA SER A 68 2.43 13.00 -7.15
C SER A 68 1.49 12.39 -6.13
N VAL A 69 2.02 11.97 -4.99
CA VAL A 69 1.23 11.61 -3.80
C VAL A 69 1.23 12.79 -2.85
N ILE A 70 0.06 13.39 -2.65
CA ILE A 70 -0.11 14.58 -1.82
C ILE A 70 -0.94 14.22 -0.60
N ASP A 71 -0.56 14.71 0.57
CA ASP A 71 -1.35 14.54 1.79
C ASP A 71 -2.49 15.57 1.90
N VAL A 72 -3.43 15.35 2.82
CA VAL A 72 -4.59 16.25 3.03
C VAL A 72 -4.19 17.68 3.45
N HIS A 73 -2.94 17.90 3.86
CA HIS A 73 -2.41 19.21 4.22
C HIS A 73 -1.69 19.89 3.04
N GLY A 74 -1.62 19.23 1.87
CA GLY A 74 -0.94 19.73 0.69
C GLY A 74 0.55 19.44 0.64
N ASN A 75 1.08 18.60 1.54
CA ASN A 75 2.50 18.21 1.50
C ASN A 75 2.71 17.14 0.43
N ASP A 76 3.79 17.28 -0.35
CA ASP A 76 4.23 16.23 -1.27
C ASP A 76 4.97 15.13 -0.49
N VAL A 77 4.37 13.94 -0.46
CA VAL A 77 4.91 12.74 0.22
C VAL A 77 5.31 11.66 -0.79
N THR A 78 5.42 12.01 -2.07
CA THR A 78 5.68 11.08 -3.19
C THR A 78 6.92 10.23 -2.96
N GLU A 79 8.02 10.83 -2.53
CA GLU A 79 9.29 10.13 -2.34
C GLU A 79 9.16 8.99 -1.32
N MET A 80 8.46 9.22 -0.20
CA MET A 80 8.23 8.21 0.82
C MET A 80 7.40 7.04 0.28
N TYR A 81 6.37 7.32 -0.52
CA TYR A 81 5.55 6.30 -1.16
C TYR A 81 6.34 5.47 -2.18
N VAL A 82 7.15 6.12 -3.03
CA VAL A 82 8.00 5.43 -4.02
C VAL A 82 9.07 4.58 -3.33
N LYS A 83 9.72 5.12 -2.29
CA LYS A 83 10.69 4.38 -1.47
C LYS A 83 10.05 3.15 -0.82
N GLY A 84 8.86 3.33 -0.25
CA GLY A 84 8.08 2.25 0.36
C GLY A 84 7.73 1.14 -0.61
N ALA A 85 7.28 1.50 -1.82
CA ALA A 85 6.96 0.55 -2.87
C ALA A 85 8.18 -0.27 -3.31
N LYS A 86 9.34 0.37 -3.49
CA LYS A 86 10.61 -0.30 -3.84
C LYS A 86 11.07 -1.26 -2.74
N ALA A 87 11.06 -0.82 -1.48
CA ALA A 87 11.44 -1.66 -0.35
C ALA A 87 10.50 -2.86 -0.17
N ALA A 88 9.19 -2.66 -0.37
CA ALA A 88 8.22 -3.75 -0.34
C ALA A 88 8.46 -4.77 -1.47
N LEU A 89 8.79 -4.29 -2.69
CA LEU A 89 9.14 -5.16 -3.82
C LEU A 89 10.39 -6.00 -3.52
N GLU A 90 11.43 -5.39 -2.97
CA GLU A 90 12.67 -6.08 -2.57
C GLU A 90 12.39 -7.18 -1.53
N GLN A 91 11.52 -6.90 -0.55
CA GLN A 91 11.09 -7.91 0.42
C GLN A 91 10.31 -9.07 -0.24
N VAL A 92 9.36 -8.76 -1.12
CA VAL A 92 8.60 -9.77 -1.87
C VAL A 92 9.53 -10.67 -2.70
N GLN A 93 10.50 -10.07 -3.39
CA GLN A 93 11.47 -10.79 -4.21
C GLN A 93 12.43 -11.65 -3.37
N SER A 94 13.01 -11.10 -2.30
CA SER A 94 13.93 -11.83 -1.42
C SER A 94 13.28 -13.02 -0.73
N LEU A 95 11.99 -12.91 -0.38
CA LEU A 95 11.20 -13.99 0.20
C LEU A 95 10.74 -15.03 -0.83
N LYS A 96 11.02 -14.82 -2.12
CA LYS A 96 10.51 -15.63 -3.23
C LYS A 96 8.99 -15.83 -3.08
N ALA A 97 8.30 -14.72 -2.84
CA ALA A 97 6.88 -14.77 -2.57
C ALA A 97 6.13 -15.32 -3.80
N THR A 98 5.23 -16.26 -3.56
CA THR A 98 4.40 -16.90 -4.59
C THR A 98 3.02 -16.25 -4.69
N ALA A 99 2.66 -15.42 -3.72
CA ALA A 99 1.42 -14.65 -3.70
C ALA A 99 1.59 -13.40 -2.81
N VAL A 100 0.88 -12.33 -3.18
CA VAL A 100 0.81 -11.09 -2.41
C VAL A 100 -0.65 -10.70 -2.18
N VAL A 101 -1.04 -10.46 -0.92
CA VAL A 101 -2.39 -10.05 -0.53
C VAL A 101 -2.34 -8.61 -0.02
N LEU A 102 -2.91 -7.68 -0.78
CA LEU A 102 -2.85 -6.25 -0.48
C LEU A 102 -4.20 -5.69 -0.02
N LYS A 103 -4.15 -4.68 0.86
CA LYS A 103 -5.34 -3.93 1.24
C LYS A 103 -5.72 -2.94 0.13
N GLU A 104 -6.87 -3.19 -0.51
CA GLU A 104 -7.45 -2.28 -1.53
C GLU A 104 -7.68 -0.85 -1.01
N TYR A 105 -7.75 0.12 -1.92
CA TYR A 105 -8.02 1.54 -1.65
C TYR A 105 -6.95 2.26 -0.79
N SER A 106 -5.71 1.78 -0.80
CA SER A 106 -4.56 2.53 -0.29
C SER A 106 -3.75 3.06 -1.49
N PRO A 107 -3.21 4.29 -1.43
CA PRO A 107 -2.27 4.78 -2.45
C PRO A 107 -0.99 3.92 -2.54
N SER A 108 -0.65 3.15 -1.51
CA SER A 108 0.46 2.18 -1.51
C SER A 108 0.06 0.75 -1.88
N CYS A 109 -1.12 0.30 -1.45
CA CYS A 109 -1.50 -1.12 -1.51
C CYS A 109 -2.73 -1.41 -2.39
N GLY A 110 -3.39 -0.39 -2.92
CA GLY A 110 -4.52 -0.56 -3.83
C GLY A 110 -4.06 -1.19 -5.14
N SER A 111 -4.42 -2.45 -5.37
CA SER A 111 -4.05 -3.19 -6.59
C SER A 111 -5.15 -3.16 -7.65
N ARG A 112 -6.43 -2.97 -7.27
CA ARG A 112 -7.53 -2.78 -8.23
C ARG A 112 -8.15 -1.40 -8.15
N MET A 113 -8.15 -0.76 -6.98
CA MET A 113 -8.76 0.57 -6.78
C MET A 113 -7.93 1.43 -5.83
N ILE A 114 -7.74 2.70 -6.20
CA ILE A 114 -7.19 3.78 -5.37
C ILE A 114 -8.21 4.93 -5.26
N TYR A 115 -8.13 5.74 -4.21
CA TYR A 115 -8.95 6.95 -4.11
C TYR A 115 -8.46 7.99 -5.12
N ARG A 116 -9.39 8.73 -5.73
CA ARG A 116 -9.08 9.88 -6.58
C ARG A 116 -8.67 11.03 -5.68
N GLY A 117 -7.60 11.72 -6.07
CA GLY A 117 -6.97 12.88 -5.44
C GLY A 117 -7.81 14.14 -5.19
N ASP A 118 -9.12 14.00 -4.99
CA ASP A 118 -10.01 15.10 -4.65
C ASP A 118 -10.45 15.05 -3.17
N PHE A 119 -9.98 14.07 -2.40
CA PHE A 119 -10.29 13.84 -0.98
C PHE A 119 -11.79 13.79 -0.64
N ASN A 120 -12.67 13.62 -1.65
CA ASN A 120 -14.12 13.69 -1.47
C ASN A 120 -14.75 12.33 -1.17
N GLY A 121 -13.96 11.25 -1.11
CA GLY A 121 -14.44 9.89 -0.91
C GLY A 121 -15.34 9.38 -2.05
N GLY A 122 -15.46 10.13 -3.14
CA GLY A 122 -16.32 9.87 -4.30
C GLY A 122 -15.53 9.38 -5.52
N ASP A 123 -16.17 8.48 -6.28
CA ASP A 123 -15.78 7.90 -7.56
C ASP A 123 -14.42 7.18 -7.70
N LYS A 124 -14.55 5.86 -7.52
CA LYS A 124 -13.57 4.80 -7.76
C LYS A 124 -13.38 4.66 -9.28
N SER A 125 -12.23 5.02 -9.81
CA SER A 125 -11.88 4.63 -11.18
C SER A 125 -10.37 4.46 -11.35
N TRP A 126 -10.02 3.40 -12.08
CA TRP A 126 -8.70 3.04 -12.64
C TRP A 126 -7.82 2.07 -11.84
N ARG A 127 -7.00 1.34 -12.61
CA ARG A 127 -6.63 -0.08 -12.49
C ARG A 127 -5.11 -0.20 -12.63
N TRP A 128 -4.43 -0.99 -11.80
CA TRP A 128 -3.13 -1.54 -12.21
C TRP A 128 -3.40 -2.59 -13.29
N SER A 129 -3.38 -2.22 -14.57
CA SER A 129 -3.28 -3.23 -15.62
C SER A 129 -1.89 -3.85 -15.51
N ASP A 130 -1.87 -5.08 -14.98
CA ASP A 130 -0.83 -6.10 -15.20
C ASP A 130 0.38 -6.15 -14.26
N ILE A 131 0.14 -6.24 -12.94
CA ILE A 131 1.00 -7.11 -12.11
C ILE A 131 0.31 -8.48 -12.00
N ARG A 132 0.43 -9.26 -13.09
CA ARG A 132 0.48 -10.72 -12.93
C ARG A 132 1.88 -11.02 -12.41
N LEU A 133 1.98 -11.38 -11.13
CA LEU A 133 3.11 -12.16 -10.66
C LEU A 133 3.13 -13.45 -11.49
N ALA A 134 4.09 -13.55 -12.40
CA ALA A 134 4.61 -14.83 -12.86
C ALA A 134 5.45 -15.43 -11.72
#